data_AF-A0A494TGJ7-F1
#
_entry.id   AF-A0A494TGJ7-F1
#
_cell.length_a   1.000
_cell.length_b   1.000
_cell.length_c   1.000
_cell.angle_alpha   90.00
_cell.angle_beta   90.00
_cell.angle_gamma   90.00
#
_symmetry.space_group_name_H-M   'P 1'
#
loop_
_entity.id
_entity.type
_entity.pdbx_description
1 polymer ?
#
loop_
_entity_poly.entity_id
_entity_poly.type
_entity_poly.pdbx_seq_one_letter_code
_entity_poly.pdbx_strand_id
1 'polypeptide(L)'
;MIRCQAAVTARIGYDVGEGTSPASVVPTYRSIMQWAFDCGALDDLTKDDPVRLLKNVSTRSTRVGLNQELFASCEDLAGIMVALGWKSPRMSLAYNRNPAAKPGTAGCLMAKHS
;
A
#
# COMPACT_ATOMS: atom_id res chain seq x y z
N MET A 1 20.42 -3.13 -43.09
CA MET A 1 19.21 -2.88 -42.26
C MET A 1 19.65 -2.38 -40.90
N ILE A 2 19.42 -1.12 -40.58
CA ILE A 2 19.65 -0.56 -39.24
C ILE A 2 18.35 -0.76 -38.46
N ARG A 3 18.40 -1.46 -37.31
CA ARG A 3 17.25 -1.59 -36.42
C ARG A 3 17.12 -0.31 -35.60
N CYS A 4 16.05 0.46 -35.82
CA CYS A 4 15.66 1.52 -34.88
C CYS A 4 15.16 0.86 -33.59
N GLN A 5 15.84 1.12 -32.48
CA GLN A 5 15.36 0.76 -31.15
C GLN A 5 14.33 1.79 -30.70
N ALA A 6 13.15 1.33 -30.27
CA ALA A 6 12.07 2.20 -29.84
C ALA A 6 12.50 3.08 -28.66
N ALA A 7 12.13 4.36 -28.68
CA ALA A 7 12.41 5.29 -27.60
C ALA A 7 11.77 4.80 -26.29
N VAL A 8 12.61 4.49 -25.29
CA VAL A 8 12.15 4.10 -23.95
C VAL A 8 11.93 5.39 -23.17
N THR A 9 10.72 5.60 -22.65
CA THR A 9 10.39 6.73 -21.79
C THR A 9 11.37 6.80 -20.61
N ALA A 10 11.94 7.98 -20.35
CA ALA A 10 12.83 8.19 -19.21
C ALA A 10 12.12 7.79 -17.91
N ARG A 11 12.68 6.81 -17.19
CA ARG A 11 12.21 6.43 -15.86
C ARG A 11 13.01 7.23 -14.85
N ILE A 12 12.33 8.00 -14.00
CA ILE A 12 12.97 8.62 -12.84
C ILE A 12 13.14 7.52 -11.79
N GLY A 13 14.38 7.18 -11.48
CA GLY A 13 14.73 6.31 -10.37
C GLY A 13 14.91 7.14 -9.11
N TYR A 14 14.30 6.70 -8.01
CA TYR A 14 14.57 7.24 -6.68
C TYR A 14 15.30 6.17 -5.89
N ASP A 15 16.39 6.57 -5.21
CA ASP A 15 17.00 5.75 -4.18
C ASP A 15 16.33 6.06 -2.85
N VAL A 16 15.95 5.02 -2.11
CA VAL A 16 15.14 5.17 -0.89
C VAL A 16 15.85 4.44 0.24
N GLY A 17 16.74 5.13 0.95
CA GLY A 17 17.51 4.54 2.03
C GLY A 17 18.55 3.52 1.56
N GLU A 18 19.64 3.40 2.29
CA GLU A 18 20.73 2.50 1.93
C GLU A 18 20.30 1.03 2.10
N GLY A 19 20.44 0.22 1.04
CA GLY A 19 20.12 -1.21 1.08
C GLY A 19 18.64 -1.58 0.97
N THR A 20 17.75 -0.61 0.68
CA THR A 20 16.33 -0.91 0.46
C THR A 20 16.14 -1.69 -0.84
N SER A 21 15.43 -2.81 -0.73
CA SER A 21 15.06 -3.64 -1.87
C SER A 21 13.58 -3.99 -1.77
N PRO A 22 12.94 -4.45 -2.85
CA PRO A 22 11.58 -4.97 -2.77
C PRO A 22 11.41 -6.09 -1.71
N ALA A 23 12.48 -6.85 -1.43
CA ALA A 23 12.49 -7.89 -0.42
C ALA A 23 12.55 -7.34 1.03
N SER A 24 13.06 -6.12 1.24
CA SER A 24 13.17 -5.54 2.58
C SER A 24 11.87 -4.92 3.09
N VAL A 25 10.89 -4.63 2.22
CA VAL A 25 9.63 -3.98 2.60
C VAL A 25 8.91 -4.69 3.76
N VAL A 26 8.66 -5.99 3.64
CA VAL A 26 7.95 -6.75 4.69
C VAL A 26 8.73 -6.79 6.01
N PRO A 27 10.03 -7.13 6.03
CA PRO A 27 10.88 -7.00 7.22
C PRO A 27 10.79 -5.61 7.86
N THR A 28 10.90 -4.53 7.09
CA THR A 28 10.83 -3.16 7.62
C THR A 28 9.49 -2.89 8.31
N TYR A 29 8.36 -3.27 7.68
CA TYR A 29 7.05 -3.13 8.32
C TYR A 29 6.95 -3.90 9.63
N ARG A 30 7.47 -5.13 9.68
CA ARG A 30 7.47 -5.94 10.90
C ARG A 30 8.33 -5.32 12.00
N SER A 31 9.50 -4.78 11.65
CA SER A 31 10.39 -4.10 12.59
C SER A 31 9.76 -2.84 13.17
N ILE A 32 9.11 -2.00 12.35
CA ILE A 32 8.40 -0.80 12.82
C ILE A 32 7.24 -1.17 13.74
N MET A 33 6.45 -2.19 13.37
CA MET A 33 5.35 -2.67 14.21
C MET A 33 5.85 -3.21 15.54
N GLN A 34 6.90 -4.07 15.54
CA GLN A 34 7.51 -4.58 16.76
C GLN A 34 8.02 -3.45 17.65
N TRP A 35 8.70 -2.46 17.08
CA TRP A 35 9.16 -1.28 17.81
C TRP A 35 8.00 -0.50 18.44
N ALA A 36 6.89 -0.31 17.73
CA ALA A 36 5.70 0.35 18.28
C ALA A 36 5.09 -0.42 19.47
N PHE A 37 5.07 -1.76 19.42
CA PHE A 37 4.68 -2.60 20.56
C PHE A 37 5.61 -2.43 21.75
N ASP A 38 6.92 -2.49 21.51
CA ASP A 38 7.93 -2.38 22.57
C ASP A 38 7.87 -1.01 23.25
N CYS A 39 7.48 0.03 22.53
CA CYS A 39 7.24 1.37 23.06
C CYS A 39 5.86 1.57 23.71
N GLY A 40 4.98 0.56 23.69
CA GLY A 40 3.62 0.67 24.26
C GLY A 40 2.68 1.60 23.49
N ALA A 41 2.93 1.83 22.20
CA ALA A 41 2.13 2.72 21.36
C ALA A 41 0.80 2.10 20.88
N LEU A 42 0.57 0.82 21.17
CA LEU A 42 -0.60 0.04 20.79
C LEU A 42 -1.26 -0.52 22.06
N ASP A 43 -2.08 0.30 22.70
CA ASP A 43 -2.69 0.09 24.02
C ASP A 43 -3.84 -0.94 24.02
N ASP A 44 -4.42 -1.20 22.86
CA ASP A 44 -5.49 -2.18 22.65
C ASP A 44 -5.00 -3.61 22.41
N LEU A 45 -3.69 -3.84 22.35
CA LEU A 45 -3.10 -5.13 22.00
C LEU A 45 -2.47 -5.84 23.21
N THR A 46 -2.73 -7.14 23.32
CA THR A 46 -2.16 -7.99 24.36
C THR A 46 -0.78 -8.52 23.96
N LYS A 47 -0.04 -9.11 24.91
CA LYS A 47 1.31 -9.65 24.66
C LYS A 47 1.36 -10.75 23.60
N ASP A 48 0.24 -11.44 23.33
CA ASP A 48 0.16 -12.52 22.35
C ASP A 48 -0.23 -12.03 20.94
N ASP A 49 -0.76 -10.81 20.83
CA ASP A 49 -1.17 -10.23 19.55
C ASP A 49 -0.03 -9.95 18.56
N PRO A 50 1.15 -9.43 18.97
CA PRO A 50 2.25 -9.13 18.06
C PRO A 50 2.67 -10.35 17.24
N VAL A 51 2.81 -11.51 17.87
CA VAL A 51 3.25 -12.74 17.21
C VAL A 51 2.26 -13.15 16.11
N ARG A 52 0.96 -13.09 16.41
CA ARG A 52 -0.10 -13.41 15.45
C ARG A 52 -0.18 -12.39 14.32
N LEU A 53 -0.11 -11.09 14.64
CA LEU A 53 -0.25 -10.00 13.68
C LEU A 53 0.95 -9.94 12.72
N LEU A 54 2.18 -9.99 13.24
CA LEU A 54 3.40 -9.94 12.45
C LEU A 54 3.51 -11.12 11.48
N LYS A 55 3.04 -12.30 11.87
CA LYS A 55 2.99 -13.50 11.01
C LYS A 55 2.12 -13.27 9.77
N ASN A 56 1.06 -12.47 9.89
CA ASN A 56 0.13 -12.19 8.80
C ASN A 56 0.56 -11.03 7.88
N VAL A 57 1.62 -10.29 8.25
CA VAL A 57 2.19 -9.25 7.39
C VAL A 57 2.92 -9.89 6.21
N SER A 58 2.49 -9.52 5.00
CA SER A 58 3.00 -10.02 3.73
C SER A 58 3.00 -8.92 2.67
N THR A 59 3.73 -9.11 1.57
CA THR A 59 3.70 -8.17 0.44
C THR A 59 2.28 -7.92 -0.06
N ARG A 60 1.44 -8.96 -0.04
CA ARG A 60 0.04 -8.85 -0.44
C ARG A 60 -0.78 -8.02 0.55
N SER A 61 -0.64 -8.26 1.85
CA SER A 61 -1.39 -7.50 2.86
C SER A 61 -0.95 -6.03 2.88
N THR A 62 0.35 -5.75 2.75
CA THR A 62 0.88 -4.38 2.65
C THR A 62 0.30 -3.65 1.44
N ARG A 63 0.25 -4.31 0.28
CA ARG A 63 -0.34 -3.74 -0.95
C ARG A 63 -1.84 -3.49 -0.81
N VAL A 64 -2.58 -4.38 -0.15
CA VAL A 64 -4.02 -4.19 0.14
C VAL A 64 -4.25 -3.04 1.11
N GLY A 65 -3.47 -2.96 2.19
CA GLY A 65 -3.56 -1.88 3.17
C GLY A 65 -3.28 -0.52 2.55
N LEU A 66 -2.22 -0.39 1.75
CA LEU A 66 -1.89 0.86 1.05
C LEU A 66 -2.99 1.27 0.06
N ASN A 67 -3.57 0.32 -0.69
CA ASN A 67 -4.69 0.59 -1.58
C ASN A 67 -5.87 1.20 -0.81
N GLN A 68 -6.24 0.60 0.34
CA GLN A 68 -7.34 1.10 1.18
C GLN A 68 -7.03 2.47 1.79
N GLU A 69 -5.78 2.73 2.16
CA GLU A 69 -5.37 4.01 2.72
C GLU A 69 -5.44 5.13 1.69
N LEU A 70 -4.97 4.90 0.46
CA LEU A 70 -5.09 5.89 -0.61
C LEU A 70 -6.56 6.20 -0.94
N PHE A 71 -7.44 5.19 -0.90
CA PHE A 71 -8.87 5.43 -1.02
C PHE A 71 -9.44 6.25 0.15
N ALA A 72 -8.99 6.01 1.38
CA ALA A 72 -9.42 6.74 2.57
C ALA A 72 -8.94 8.21 2.55
N SER A 73 -7.72 8.45 2.04
CA SER A 73 -7.14 9.78 1.76
C SER A 73 -7.73 10.44 0.51
N CYS A 74 -8.75 9.85 -0.09
CA CYS A 74 -9.52 10.40 -1.20
C CYS A 74 -8.71 10.56 -2.51
N GLU A 75 -7.57 9.89 -2.63
CA GLU A 75 -6.75 9.86 -3.85
C GLU A 75 -7.59 9.46 -5.08
N ASP A 76 -7.29 10.03 -6.24
CA ASP A 76 -8.00 9.70 -7.48
C ASP A 76 -7.71 8.25 -7.91
N LEU A 77 -8.70 7.59 -8.52
CA LEU A 77 -8.58 6.20 -8.94
C LEU A 77 -7.42 5.98 -9.92
N ALA A 78 -7.18 6.92 -10.85
CA ALA A 78 -6.03 6.83 -11.75
C ALA A 78 -4.71 7.00 -10.98
N GLY A 79 -4.65 7.91 -10.01
CA GLY A 79 -3.52 8.08 -9.09
C GLY A 79 -3.19 6.80 -8.32
N ILE A 80 -4.20 6.16 -7.74
CA ILE A 80 -4.07 4.86 -7.04
C ILE A 80 -3.56 3.77 -8.00
N MET A 81 -4.10 3.71 -9.22
CA MET A 81 -3.68 2.73 -10.22
C MET A 81 -2.21 2.90 -10.62
N VAL A 82 -1.76 4.14 -10.81
CA VAL A 82 -0.35 4.45 -11.13
C VAL A 82 0.55 4.11 -9.94
N ALA A 83 0.21 4.56 -8.73
CA ALA A 83 1.01 4.35 -7.52
C ALA A 83 1.25 2.86 -7.22
N LEU A 84 0.24 2.02 -7.45
CA LEU A 84 0.32 0.59 -7.16
C LEU A 84 0.62 -0.27 -8.40
N GLY A 85 0.70 0.33 -9.59
CA GLY A 85 0.88 -0.40 -10.85
C GLY A 85 -0.29 -1.35 -11.16
N TRP A 86 -1.51 -0.97 -10.84
CA TRP A 86 -2.71 -1.72 -11.22
C TRP A 86 -3.02 -1.52 -12.70
N LYS A 87 -3.25 -2.63 -13.41
CA LYS A 87 -3.56 -2.60 -14.85
C LYS A 87 -5.03 -2.33 -15.16
N SER A 88 -5.93 -2.39 -14.17
CA SER A 88 -7.35 -2.10 -14.38
C SER A 88 -8.01 -1.46 -13.17
N PRO A 89 -9.03 -0.60 -13.38
CA PRO A 89 -9.83 -0.01 -12.30
C PRO A 89 -10.52 -1.09 -11.46
N ARG A 90 -11.03 -2.13 -12.12
CA ARG A 90 -11.71 -3.27 -11.47
C ARG A 90 -10.82 -3.96 -10.45
N MET A 91 -9.52 -4.12 -10.74
CA MET A 91 -8.57 -4.67 -9.79
C MET A 91 -8.39 -3.79 -8.56
N SER A 92 -8.21 -2.47 -8.75
CA SER A 92 -8.06 -1.52 -7.65
C SER A 92 -9.28 -1.52 -6.71
N LEU A 93 -10.48 -1.53 -7.29
CA LEU A 93 -11.75 -1.59 -6.55
C LEU A 93 -11.95 -2.93 -5.81
N ALA A 94 -11.58 -4.06 -6.42
CA ALA A 94 -11.74 -5.38 -5.81
C ALA A 94 -10.92 -5.56 -4.52
N TYR A 95 -9.78 -4.87 -4.41
CA TYR A 95 -8.96 -4.86 -3.19
C TYR A 95 -9.44 -3.87 -2.12
N ASN A 96 -10.46 -3.07 -2.42
CA ASN A 96 -11.13 -2.18 -1.47
C ASN A 96 -12.45 -2.78 -0.95
N ARG A 97 -12.47 -4.08 -0.59
CA ARG A 97 -13.72 -4.83 -0.35
C ARG A 97 -14.44 -4.51 0.98
N ASN A 98 -14.15 -3.38 1.64
CA ASN A 98 -14.94 -2.88 2.77
C ASN A 98 -14.81 -1.37 2.98
N PRO A 99 -15.28 -0.54 2.03
CA PRO A 99 -15.19 0.92 2.14
C PRO A 99 -16.09 1.49 3.25
N ALA A 100 -17.05 0.71 3.75
CA ALA A 100 -17.97 1.10 4.82
C ALA A 100 -17.39 0.94 6.24
N ALA A 101 -16.31 0.17 6.41
CA ALA A 101 -15.66 0.00 7.72
C ALA A 101 -14.63 1.08 8.06
N LYS A 102 -14.35 2.00 7.13
CA LYS A 102 -13.48 3.16 7.35
C LYS A 102 -14.29 4.45 7.17
N PRO A 103 -14.47 5.27 8.22
CA PRO A 103 -15.11 6.57 8.09
C PRO A 103 -14.41 7.41 7.00
N GLY A 104 -15.16 7.93 6.03
CA GLY A 104 -14.64 8.80 4.96
C GLY A 104 -14.43 8.14 3.59
N THR A 105 -14.17 6.83 3.52
CA THR A 105 -13.85 6.14 2.24
C THR A 105 -15.03 6.12 1.26
N ALA A 106 -16.26 5.86 1.74
CA ALA A 106 -17.44 5.84 0.89
C ALA A 106 -17.83 7.25 0.37
N GLY A 107 -17.67 8.29 1.20
CA GLY A 107 -17.96 9.68 0.82
C GLY A 107 -17.03 10.19 -0.28
N CYS A 108 -15.73 9.87 -0.17
CA CYS A 108 -14.75 10.27 -1.18
C CYS A 108 -14.88 9.55 -2.51
N LEU A 109 -15.36 8.29 -2.53
CA LEU A 109 -15.69 7.59 -3.78
C LEU A 109 -16.86 8.24 -4.54
N MET A 110 -17.87 8.74 -3.82
CA MET A 110 -19.07 9.37 -4.40
C MET A 110 -18.80 10.81 -4.87
N ALA A 111 -18.01 11.59 -4.12
CA ALA A 111 -17.75 13.00 -4.41
C ALA A 111 -16.96 13.26 -5.71
N LYS A 112 -16.17 12.29 -6.19
CA LYS A 112 -15.34 12.42 -7.40
C LYS A 112 -15.99 11.93 -8.68
N HIS A 113 -17.22 11.41 -8.61
CA HIS A 113 -17.99 10.90 -9.74
C HIS A 113 -19.39 11.51 -9.85
N SER A 114 -19.65 12.60 -9.13
CA SER A 114 -20.89 13.39 -9.20
C SER A 114 -20.70 14.64 -10.07
#